data_AF-A0A957Z4I7-F1
#
_entry.id   AF-A0A957Z4I7-F1
#
_cell.length_a   1.000
_cell.length_b   1.000
_cell.length_c   1.000
_cell.angle_alpha   90.00
_cell.angle_beta   90.00
_cell.angle_gamma   90.00
#
_symmetry.space_group_name_H-M   'P 1'
#
loop_
_entity.id
_entity.type
_entity.pdbx_description
1 polymer ?
#
loop_
_entity_poly.entity_id
_entity_poly.type
_entity_poly.pdbx_seq_one_letter_code
_entity_poly.pdbx_strand_id
1 'polypeptide(L)'
;TWAMQLLRQAGRPVSIVEEDEQRQCWRNAMEAAGAGWDEAFVQREWAAVVQAQGITERGEYLRASRLGQGTALNRSQRAALWEIFAAYRRELERLDRVEWPDVIRCARTLLETGTVTLPYRAVVVDESQDLDPVELRLLRQMVPEGENDLFFVGDAHQRIYGQPVVMAQCGIAIRGRAAKLRINYRTTEEIRRWSTEVLAGAAVDDLDGG
;
A
#
# COMPACT_ATOMS: atom_id res chain seq x y z
N THR A 1 -4.87 -5.99 14.94
CA THR A 1 -3.86 -6.53 14.00
C THR A 1 -2.47 -6.48 14.61
N TRP A 2 -1.49 -7.23 14.08
CA TRP A 2 -0.12 -7.33 14.62
C TRP A 2 0.59 -5.97 14.73
N ALA A 3 0.51 -5.12 13.69
CA ALA A 3 1.15 -3.80 13.68
C ALA A 3 0.63 -2.89 14.81
N MET A 4 -0.67 -2.90 15.08
CA MET A 4 -1.25 -2.15 16.19
C MET A 4 -0.78 -2.66 17.56
N GLN A 5 -0.59 -3.97 17.70
CA GLN A 5 -0.05 -4.55 18.95
C GLN A 5 1.40 -4.13 19.18
N LEU A 6 2.22 -4.12 18.12
CA LEU A 6 3.60 -3.64 18.17
C LEU A 6 3.66 -2.18 18.62
N LEU A 7 2.84 -1.31 18.01
CA LEU A 7 2.76 0.11 18.38
C LEU A 7 2.31 0.30 19.83
N ARG A 8 1.33 -0.49 20.29
CA ARG A 8 0.86 -0.46 21.68
C ARG A 8 1.96 -0.87 22.67
N GLN A 9 2.72 -1.92 22.36
CA GLN A 9 3.86 -2.37 23.18
C GLN A 9 4.97 -1.32 23.24
N ALA A 10 5.17 -0.57 22.16
CA ALA A 10 6.10 0.55 22.10
C ALA A 10 5.55 1.86 22.72
N GLY A 11 4.39 1.82 23.39
CA GLY A 11 3.80 2.98 24.07
C GLY A 11 3.15 4.01 23.14
N ARG A 12 2.83 3.64 21.89
CA ARG A 12 2.20 4.50 20.87
C ARG A 12 0.87 3.91 20.42
N PRO A 13 -0.17 3.84 21.26
CA PRO A 13 -1.47 3.36 20.83
C PRO A 13 -2.03 4.24 19.71
N VAL A 14 -2.62 3.62 18.69
CA VAL A 14 -3.25 4.32 17.56
C VAL A 14 -4.64 3.78 17.30
N SER A 15 -5.55 4.65 16.87
CA SER A 15 -6.91 4.31 16.51
C SER A 15 -7.09 4.50 15.00
N ILE A 16 -7.50 3.46 14.31
CA ILE A 16 -7.73 3.54 12.86
C ILE A 16 -9.03 4.30 12.62
N VAL A 17 -9.03 5.20 11.63
CA VAL A 17 -10.23 5.91 11.20
C VAL A 17 -11.29 4.94 10.67
N GLU A 18 -12.54 5.07 11.13
CA GLU A 18 -13.65 4.30 10.58
C GLU A 18 -14.14 4.88 9.25
N GLU A 19 -14.82 4.09 8.42
CA GLU A 19 -15.23 4.52 7.08
C GLU A 19 -16.14 5.77 7.09
N ASP A 20 -17.07 5.85 8.06
CA ASP A 20 -17.93 7.02 8.23
C ASP A 20 -17.16 8.26 8.69
N GLU A 21 -16.22 8.10 9.64
CA GLU A 21 -15.34 9.18 10.09
C GLU A 21 -14.47 9.67 8.93
N GLN A 22 -13.93 8.75 8.13
CA GLN A 22 -13.07 9.04 6.98
C GLN A 22 -13.83 9.84 5.93
N ARG A 23 -15.06 9.42 5.59
CA ARG A 23 -15.95 10.16 4.69
C ARG A 23 -16.21 11.58 5.19
N GLN A 24 -16.46 11.74 6.48
CA GLN A 24 -16.71 13.07 7.05
C GLN A 24 -15.45 13.96 7.02
N CYS A 25 -14.27 13.38 7.30
CA CYS A 25 -13.01 14.10 7.20
C CYS A 25 -12.73 14.60 5.78
N TRP A 26 -12.99 13.76 4.76
CA TRP A 26 -12.86 14.17 3.35
C TRP A 26 -13.81 15.30 2.98
N ARG A 27 -15.09 15.22 3.38
CA ARG A 27 -16.06 16.29 3.15
C ARG A 27 -15.62 17.62 3.75
N ASN A 28 -15.22 17.62 5.03
CA ASN A 28 -14.73 18.82 5.71
C ASN A 28 -13.48 19.40 5.02
N ALA A 29 -12.55 18.54 4.60
CA ALA A 29 -11.32 18.96 3.92
C ALA A 29 -11.60 19.61 2.56
N MET A 30 -12.54 19.04 1.79
CA MET A 30 -12.96 19.56 0.49
C MET A 30 -13.68 20.92 0.63
N GLU A 31 -14.55 21.06 1.63
CA GLU A 31 -15.24 22.32 1.94
C GLU A 31 -14.26 23.41 2.39
N ALA A 32 -13.32 23.09 3.28
CA ALA A 32 -12.34 24.04 3.80
C ALA A 32 -11.38 24.56 2.72
N ALA A 33 -11.04 23.74 1.73
CA ALA A 33 -10.20 24.15 0.61
C ALA A 33 -10.95 24.92 -0.48
N GLY A 34 -12.29 24.87 -0.49
CA GLY A 34 -13.14 25.59 -1.45
C GLY A 34 -12.89 25.22 -2.92
N ALA A 35 -12.37 24.01 -3.19
CA ALA A 35 -11.79 23.67 -4.48
C ALA A 35 -12.70 22.70 -5.27
N GLY A 36 -12.98 23.01 -6.54
CA GLY A 36 -13.83 22.21 -7.44
C GLY A 36 -13.18 20.94 -7.99
N TRP A 37 -12.42 20.22 -7.16
CA TRP A 37 -11.83 18.93 -7.52
C TRP A 37 -12.84 17.81 -7.36
N ASP A 38 -12.72 16.78 -8.19
CA ASP A 38 -13.45 15.53 -8.00
C ASP A 38 -12.89 14.78 -6.77
N GLU A 39 -13.77 14.45 -5.82
CA GLU A 39 -13.38 13.80 -4.56
C GLU A 39 -12.70 12.44 -4.82
N ALA A 40 -13.22 11.65 -5.77
CA ALA A 40 -12.65 10.35 -6.10
C ALA A 40 -11.22 10.46 -6.68
N PHE A 41 -10.97 11.48 -7.49
CA PHE A 41 -9.62 11.81 -7.95
C PHE A 41 -8.68 12.18 -6.79
N VAL A 42 -9.13 13.05 -5.88
CA VAL A 42 -8.33 13.51 -4.73
C VAL A 42 -7.97 12.36 -3.81
N GLN A 43 -8.94 11.51 -3.46
CA GLN A 43 -8.72 10.32 -2.62
C GLN A 43 -7.73 9.35 -3.27
N ARG A 44 -7.84 9.13 -4.58
CA ARG A 44 -6.92 8.27 -5.33
C ARG A 44 -5.50 8.83 -5.35
N GLU A 45 -5.36 10.13 -5.60
CA GLU A 45 -4.06 10.82 -5.58
C GLU A 45 -3.43 10.76 -4.18
N TRP A 46 -4.23 10.95 -3.12
CA TRP A 46 -3.80 10.79 -1.73
C TRP A 46 -3.26 9.38 -1.47
N ALA A 47 -4.02 8.34 -1.82
CA ALA A 47 -3.59 6.96 -1.61
C ALA A 47 -2.33 6.60 -2.43
N ALA A 48 -2.35 6.88 -3.73
CA ALA A 48 -1.33 6.41 -4.67
C ALA A 48 -0.02 7.22 -4.62
N VAL A 49 -0.06 8.49 -4.21
CA VAL A 49 1.12 9.36 -4.17
C VAL A 49 1.50 9.68 -2.74
N VAL A 50 0.60 10.28 -1.96
CA VAL A 50 0.92 10.80 -0.62
C VAL A 50 1.16 9.65 0.36
N GLN A 51 0.20 8.74 0.49
CA GLN A 51 0.27 7.59 1.40
C GLN A 51 1.33 6.58 0.93
N ALA A 52 1.36 6.20 -0.35
CA ALA A 52 2.32 5.24 -0.87
C ALA A 52 3.80 5.68 -0.71
N GLN A 53 4.08 6.97 -0.89
CA GLN A 53 5.44 7.52 -0.73
C GLN A 53 5.73 8.02 0.69
N GLY A 54 4.73 8.03 1.59
CA GLY A 54 4.88 8.50 2.97
C GLY A 54 5.17 10.00 3.05
N ILE A 55 4.60 10.80 2.14
CA ILE A 55 4.87 12.23 2.04
C ILE A 55 4.21 12.97 3.21
N THR A 56 5.01 13.73 3.94
CA THR A 56 4.53 14.49 5.10
C THR A 56 4.52 15.98 4.85
N GLU A 57 5.36 16.47 3.94
CA GLU A 57 5.54 17.90 3.71
C GLU A 57 5.11 18.37 2.31
N ARG A 58 4.72 19.64 2.22
CA ARG A 58 4.33 20.30 0.96
C ARG A 58 5.43 20.21 -0.08
N GLY A 59 6.68 20.45 0.32
CA GLY A 59 7.83 20.47 -0.58
C GLY A 59 8.09 19.11 -1.23
N GLU A 60 7.90 18.04 -0.46
CA GLU A 60 7.98 16.66 -0.94
C GLU A 60 6.88 16.37 -1.95
N TYR A 61 5.63 16.73 -1.64
CA TYR A 61 4.51 16.50 -2.56
C TYR A 61 4.68 17.25 -3.87
N LEU A 62 5.25 18.46 -3.89
CA LEU A 62 5.48 19.18 -5.14
C LEU A 62 6.53 18.51 -6.05
N ARG A 63 7.47 17.74 -5.47
CA ARG A 63 8.53 17.03 -6.19
C ARG A 63 8.26 15.55 -6.41
N ALA A 64 7.23 15.01 -5.75
CA ALA A 64 6.91 13.59 -5.78
C ALA A 64 6.67 13.08 -7.20
N SER A 65 7.16 11.87 -7.49
CA SER A 65 6.86 11.20 -8.74
C SER A 65 5.38 10.82 -8.78
N ARG A 66 4.72 11.05 -9.91
CA ARG A 66 3.31 10.69 -10.15
C ARG A 66 3.18 9.73 -11.34
N LEU A 67 4.20 8.89 -11.52
CA LEU A 67 4.27 7.95 -12.63
C LEU A 67 3.07 6.99 -12.55
N GLY A 68 2.37 6.78 -13.67
CA GLY A 68 1.20 5.89 -13.74
C GLY A 68 -0.15 6.51 -13.32
N GLN A 69 -0.22 7.78 -12.91
CA GLN A 69 -1.48 8.41 -12.47
C GLN A 69 -2.34 8.97 -13.62
N GLY A 70 -1.83 8.97 -14.86
CA GLY A 70 -2.56 9.36 -16.09
C GLY A 70 -2.88 10.86 -16.23
N THR A 71 -3.15 11.57 -15.13
CA THR A 71 -3.52 13.00 -15.13
C THR A 71 -2.30 13.86 -14.85
N ALA A 72 -1.89 14.67 -15.82
CA ALA A 72 -0.83 15.66 -15.63
C ALA A 72 -1.32 16.79 -14.70
N LEU A 73 -0.52 17.11 -13.68
CA LEU A 73 -0.78 18.24 -12.79
C LEU A 73 0.38 19.22 -12.82
N ASN A 74 0.05 20.50 -12.98
CA ASN A 74 1.02 21.57 -12.88
C ASN A 74 1.31 21.92 -11.41
N ARG A 75 2.31 22.78 -11.17
CA ARG A 75 2.77 23.13 -9.83
C ARG A 75 1.70 23.83 -8.98
N SER A 76 0.86 24.68 -9.59
CA SER A 76 -0.22 25.38 -8.86
C SER A 76 -1.36 24.43 -8.47
N GLN A 77 -1.72 23.49 -9.34
CA GLN A 77 -2.69 22.43 -9.05
C GLN A 77 -2.21 21.54 -7.91
N ARG A 78 -0.93 21.12 -7.92
CA ARG A 78 -0.35 20.35 -6.81
C ARG A 78 -0.35 21.13 -5.50
N ALA A 79 -0.07 22.43 -5.56
CA ALA A 79 -0.17 23.28 -4.37
C ALA A 79 -1.61 23.35 -3.84
N ALA A 80 -2.62 23.46 -4.71
CA ALA A 80 -4.02 23.46 -4.32
C ALA A 80 -4.47 22.12 -3.70
N LEU A 81 -4.07 20.99 -4.31
CA LEU A 81 -4.35 19.66 -3.76
C LEU A 81 -3.71 19.45 -2.39
N TRP A 82 -2.48 19.98 -2.19
CA TRP A 82 -1.83 19.88 -0.89
C TRP A 82 -2.62 20.55 0.23
N GLU A 83 -3.32 21.66 -0.05
CA GLU A 83 -4.15 22.29 0.98
C GLU A 83 -5.31 21.38 1.42
N ILE A 84 -5.90 20.62 0.49
CA ILE A 84 -6.93 19.61 0.79
C ILE A 84 -6.33 18.49 1.63
N PHE A 85 -5.18 17.95 1.21
CA PHE A 85 -4.47 16.89 1.92
C PHE A 85 -4.06 17.29 3.34
N ALA A 86 -3.58 18.52 3.50
CA ALA A 86 -3.24 19.06 4.80
C ALA A 86 -4.50 19.28 5.66
N ALA A 87 -5.62 19.72 5.08
CA ALA A 87 -6.89 19.83 5.79
C ALA A 87 -7.42 18.47 6.25
N TYR A 88 -7.38 17.47 5.38
CA TYR A 88 -7.77 16.09 5.69
C TYR A 88 -6.94 15.52 6.83
N ARG A 89 -5.60 15.68 6.78
CA ARG A 89 -4.72 15.23 7.85
C ARG A 89 -5.02 15.93 9.19
N ARG A 90 -5.28 17.25 9.16
CA ARG A 90 -5.69 17.99 10.37
C ARG A 90 -6.99 17.47 10.97
N GLU A 91 -7.97 17.08 10.15
CA GLU A 91 -9.21 16.47 10.66
C GLU A 91 -8.96 15.11 11.31
N LEU A 92 -8.11 14.27 10.72
CA LEU A 92 -7.70 13.00 11.32
C LEU A 92 -6.96 13.22 12.65
N GLU A 93 -6.01 14.16 12.70
CA GLU A 93 -5.28 14.53 13.91
C GLU A 93 -6.22 15.05 15.01
N ARG A 94 -7.22 15.86 14.65
CA ARG A 94 -8.24 16.37 15.59
C ARG A 94 -9.07 15.25 16.23
N LEU A 95 -9.30 14.16 15.50
CA LEU A 95 -10.03 12.99 15.98
C LEU A 95 -9.12 11.94 16.65
N ASP A 96 -7.81 12.19 16.72
CA ASP A 96 -6.80 11.21 17.16
C ASP A 96 -6.94 9.89 16.37
N ARG A 97 -7.10 10.03 15.05
CA ARG A 97 -7.26 8.93 14.09
C ARG A 97 -6.09 8.89 13.11
N VAL A 98 -5.80 7.68 12.64
CA VAL A 98 -4.81 7.43 11.59
C VAL A 98 -5.36 6.48 10.54
N GLU A 99 -4.80 6.50 9.33
CA GLU A 99 -5.14 5.51 8.31
C GLU A 99 -4.25 4.27 8.44
N TRP A 100 -4.68 3.16 7.85
CA TRP A 100 -3.91 1.91 7.89
C TRP A 100 -2.45 2.07 7.40
N PRO A 101 -2.16 2.77 6.27
CA PRO A 101 -0.78 2.96 5.84
C PRO A 101 0.08 3.76 6.85
N ASP A 102 -0.51 4.66 7.63
CA ASP A 102 0.18 5.37 8.72
C ASP A 102 0.61 4.42 9.83
N VAL A 103 -0.26 3.47 10.21
CA VAL A 103 0.04 2.42 11.20
C VAL A 103 1.25 1.60 10.74
N ILE A 104 1.25 1.16 9.49
CA ILE A 104 2.32 0.35 8.91
C ILE A 104 3.63 1.14 8.84
N ARG A 105 3.61 2.42 8.42
CA ARG A 105 4.81 3.28 8.42
C ARG A 105 5.36 3.51 9.82
N CYS A 106 4.50 3.76 10.81
CA CYS A 106 4.94 3.93 12.19
C CYS A 106 5.58 2.65 12.73
N ALA A 107 4.96 1.49 12.48
CA ALA A 107 5.52 0.20 12.85
C ALA A 107 6.89 -0.03 12.20
N ARG A 108 7.03 0.26 10.91
CA ARG A 108 8.30 0.15 10.18
C ARG A 108 9.38 1.04 10.79
N THR A 109 9.05 2.29 11.11
CA THR A 109 9.98 3.27 11.71
C THR A 109 10.50 2.78 13.08
N LEU A 110 9.66 2.13 13.89
CA LEU A 110 10.11 1.55 15.17
C LEU A 110 11.16 0.44 14.98
N LEU A 111 11.02 -0.35 13.92
CA LEU A 111 11.98 -1.40 13.58
C LEU A 111 13.26 -0.81 12.97
N GLU A 112 13.15 0.20 12.10
CA GLU A 112 14.29 0.90 11.49
C GLU A 112 15.16 1.60 12.54
N THR A 113 14.54 2.23 13.54
CA THR A 113 15.24 2.92 14.63
C THR A 113 15.82 1.98 15.68
N GLY A 114 15.55 0.66 15.59
CA GLY A 114 15.96 -0.32 16.59
C GLY A 114 15.23 -0.20 17.93
N THR A 115 14.14 0.58 17.99
CA THR A 115 13.32 0.72 19.20
C THR A 115 12.71 -0.62 19.61
N VAL A 116 12.37 -1.44 18.63
CA VAL A 116 11.92 -2.83 18.84
C VAL A 116 12.72 -3.76 17.95
N THR A 117 13.21 -4.85 18.51
CA THR A 117 13.83 -5.95 17.75
C THR A 117 12.88 -7.14 17.76
N LEU A 118 12.64 -7.72 16.58
CA LEU A 118 11.78 -8.88 16.44
C LEU A 118 12.62 -10.17 16.51
N PRO A 119 12.07 -11.26 17.08
CA PRO A 119 12.78 -12.53 17.20
C PRO A 119 12.71 -13.39 15.93
N TYR A 120 12.26 -12.84 14.80
CA TYR A 120 12.01 -13.59 13.57
C TYR A 120 13.28 -13.75 12.74
N ARG A 121 13.51 -14.97 12.24
CA ARG A 121 14.59 -15.28 11.28
C ARG A 121 14.12 -15.26 9.84
N ALA A 122 12.83 -15.53 9.61
CA ALA A 122 12.22 -15.57 8.29
C ALA A 122 10.74 -15.18 8.36
N VAL A 123 10.20 -14.70 7.24
CA VAL A 123 8.77 -14.39 7.07
C VAL A 123 8.22 -15.17 5.88
N VAL A 124 7.07 -15.83 6.10
CA VAL A 124 6.29 -16.50 5.06
C VAL A 124 5.01 -15.70 4.86
N VAL A 125 4.76 -15.34 3.61
CA VAL A 125 3.64 -14.47 3.21
C VAL A 125 2.78 -15.24 2.24
N ASP A 126 1.52 -15.40 2.59
CA ASP A 126 0.48 -15.93 1.71
C ASP A 126 -0.32 -14.78 1.10
N GLU A 127 -0.95 -15.02 -0.05
CA GLU A 127 -1.76 -14.03 -0.78
C GLU A 127 -1.05 -12.68 -1.03
N SER A 128 0.24 -12.75 -1.39
CA SER A 128 1.10 -11.57 -1.61
C SER A 128 0.59 -10.61 -2.68
N GLN A 129 -0.35 -11.03 -3.53
CA GLN A 129 -0.98 -10.17 -4.53
C GLN A 129 -1.84 -9.06 -3.92
N ASP A 130 -2.32 -9.23 -2.68
CA ASP A 130 -3.21 -8.30 -1.98
C ASP A 130 -2.44 -7.26 -1.13
N LEU A 131 -1.11 -7.35 -1.09
CA LEU A 131 -0.28 -6.47 -0.27
C LEU A 131 0.10 -5.17 -0.99
N ASP A 132 0.01 -4.07 -0.25
CA ASP A 132 0.44 -2.77 -0.70
C ASP A 132 1.96 -2.55 -0.54
N PRO A 133 2.58 -1.62 -1.28
CA PRO A 133 4.01 -1.34 -1.19
C PRO A 133 4.49 -0.99 0.23
N VAL A 134 3.63 -0.34 1.03
CA VAL A 134 3.95 0.06 2.40
C VAL A 134 4.06 -1.17 3.31
N GLU A 135 3.21 -2.17 3.11
CA GLU A 135 3.20 -3.43 3.85
C GLU A 135 4.39 -4.31 3.46
N LEU A 136 4.69 -4.42 2.17
CA LEU A 136 5.88 -5.13 1.68
C LEU A 136 7.17 -4.56 2.29
N ARG A 137 7.29 -3.22 2.38
CA ARG A 137 8.42 -2.57 3.02
C ARG A 137 8.50 -2.86 4.52
N LEU A 138 7.37 -2.97 5.22
CA LEU A 138 7.35 -3.40 6.61
C LEU A 138 7.85 -4.84 6.74
N LEU A 139 7.36 -5.77 5.92
CA LEU A 139 7.77 -7.17 5.95
C LEU A 139 9.28 -7.34 5.71
N ARG A 140 9.84 -6.59 4.75
CA ARG A 140 11.29 -6.54 4.52
C ARG A 140 12.05 -6.03 5.75
N GLN A 141 11.51 -5.08 6.49
CA GLN A 141 12.13 -4.57 7.72
C GLN A 141 12.02 -5.52 8.92
N MET A 142 11.08 -6.47 8.91
CA MET A 142 10.86 -7.39 10.05
C MET A 142 11.99 -8.39 10.26
N VAL A 143 12.80 -8.66 9.24
CA VAL A 143 13.90 -9.62 9.29
C VAL A 143 15.18 -9.02 8.68
N PRO A 144 16.38 -9.39 9.18
CA PRO A 144 17.63 -9.06 8.52
C PRO A 144 17.70 -9.68 7.12
N GLU A 145 18.44 -9.05 6.21
CA GLU A 145 18.67 -9.62 4.87
C GLU A 145 19.56 -10.85 4.97
N GLY A 146 19.16 -11.94 4.31
CA GLY A 146 19.93 -13.17 4.31
C GLY A 146 19.28 -14.29 3.51
N GLU A 147 19.93 -15.46 3.50
CA GLU A 147 19.35 -16.62 2.83
C GLU A 147 18.05 -17.07 3.52
N ASN A 148 17.05 -17.38 2.70
CA ASN A 148 15.73 -17.85 3.13
C ASN A 148 15.07 -16.94 4.19
N ASP A 149 15.21 -15.63 4.02
CA ASP A 149 14.66 -14.63 4.93
C ASP A 149 13.19 -14.27 4.61
N LEU A 150 12.80 -14.27 3.35
CA LEU A 150 11.44 -14.01 2.89
C LEU A 150 10.97 -15.08 1.90
N PHE A 151 9.73 -15.53 2.07
CA PHE A 151 9.05 -16.43 1.15
C PHE A 151 7.65 -15.90 0.86
N PHE A 152 7.35 -15.63 -0.41
CA PHE A 152 6.06 -15.11 -0.85
C PHE A 152 5.33 -16.16 -1.69
N VAL A 153 4.04 -16.31 -1.41
CA VAL A 153 3.08 -17.09 -2.20
C VAL A 153 1.99 -16.14 -2.66
N GLY A 154 1.49 -16.34 -3.87
CA GLY A 154 0.39 -15.55 -4.40
C GLY A 154 -0.03 -15.98 -5.80
N ASP A 155 -1.19 -15.49 -6.23
CA ASP A 155 -1.73 -15.70 -7.57
C ASP A 155 -2.06 -14.35 -8.23
N ALA A 156 -1.29 -14.00 -9.26
CA ALA A 156 -1.48 -12.78 -10.03
C ALA A 156 -2.88 -12.68 -10.66
N HIS A 157 -3.48 -13.81 -11.04
CA HIS A 157 -4.80 -13.83 -11.67
C HIS A 157 -5.95 -13.58 -10.68
N GLN A 158 -5.68 -13.68 -9.38
CA GLN A 158 -6.68 -13.42 -8.33
C GLN A 158 -6.57 -11.99 -7.77
N ARG A 159 -5.76 -11.12 -8.37
CA ARG A 159 -5.70 -9.72 -7.96
C ARG A 159 -6.98 -8.99 -8.37
N ILE A 160 -7.80 -8.66 -7.37
CA ILE A 160 -9.08 -7.95 -7.57
C ILE A 160 -8.94 -6.44 -7.28
N TYR A 161 -7.88 -6.02 -6.56
CA TYR A 161 -7.68 -4.63 -6.13
C TYR A 161 -6.22 -4.16 -6.35
N GLY A 162 -6.02 -2.84 -6.48
CA GLY A 162 -4.70 -2.19 -6.44
C GLY A 162 -3.93 -2.11 -7.77
N GLN A 163 -2.87 -1.30 -7.80
CA GLN A 163 -1.91 -1.25 -8.92
C GLN A 163 -0.81 -2.30 -8.72
N PRO A 164 -0.21 -2.85 -9.80
CA PRO A 164 0.91 -3.78 -9.68
C PRO A 164 2.07 -3.18 -8.89
N VAL A 165 2.54 -3.92 -7.88
CA VAL A 165 3.69 -3.52 -7.06
C VAL A 165 4.95 -4.19 -7.56
N VAL A 166 5.97 -3.40 -7.86
CA VAL A 166 7.30 -3.91 -8.18
C VAL A 166 8.03 -4.23 -6.88
N MET A 167 8.18 -5.53 -6.56
CA MET A 167 8.80 -5.98 -5.30
C MET A 167 10.21 -5.43 -5.08
N ALA A 168 10.99 -5.24 -6.15
CA ALA A 168 12.32 -4.64 -6.07
C ALA A 168 12.31 -3.21 -5.50
N GLN A 169 11.27 -2.42 -5.78
CA GLN A 169 11.10 -1.06 -5.23
C GLN A 169 10.74 -1.07 -3.73
N CYS A 170 10.40 -2.24 -3.19
CA CYS A 170 10.18 -2.48 -1.77
C CYS A 170 11.41 -3.10 -1.08
N GLY A 171 12.54 -3.22 -1.78
CA GLY A 171 13.76 -3.85 -1.26
C GLY A 171 13.71 -5.38 -1.28
N ILE A 172 12.80 -5.98 -2.04
CA ILE A 172 12.62 -7.43 -2.10
C ILE A 172 13.13 -7.94 -3.45
N ALA A 173 14.28 -8.61 -3.44
CA ALA A 173 14.92 -9.12 -4.65
C ALA A 173 14.38 -10.51 -5.04
N ILE A 174 13.39 -10.58 -5.93
CA ILE A 174 12.79 -11.88 -6.36
C ILE A 174 13.40 -12.48 -7.63
N ARG A 175 14.21 -11.71 -8.38
CA ARG A 175 14.70 -12.11 -9.69
C ARG A 175 15.53 -13.39 -9.62
N GLY A 176 15.18 -14.39 -10.44
CA GLY A 176 15.85 -15.69 -10.47
C GLY A 176 15.50 -16.63 -9.30
N ARG A 177 14.57 -16.24 -8.43
CA ARG A 177 14.14 -17.02 -7.25
C ARG A 177 12.64 -17.38 -7.27
N ALA A 178 11.95 -17.10 -8.38
CA ALA A 178 10.52 -17.37 -8.54
C ALA A 178 10.29 -18.78 -9.12
N ALA A 179 9.22 -19.42 -8.67
CA ALA A 179 8.73 -20.70 -9.21
C ALA A 179 7.23 -20.62 -9.46
N LYS A 180 6.76 -21.17 -10.59
CA LYS A 180 5.34 -21.20 -10.97
C LYS A 180 4.78 -22.60 -10.78
N LEU A 181 3.77 -22.73 -9.92
CA LEU A 181 3.03 -23.98 -9.74
C LEU A 181 2.00 -24.11 -10.87
N ARG A 182 2.08 -25.21 -11.65
CA ARG A 182 1.25 -25.40 -12.85
C ARG A 182 0.14 -26.43 -12.68
N ILE A 183 0.21 -27.25 -11.64
CA ILE A 183 -0.72 -28.35 -11.40
C ILE A 183 -1.84 -27.84 -10.49
N ASN A 184 -3.07 -27.87 -10.97
CA ASN A 184 -4.26 -27.61 -10.17
C ASN A 184 -4.77 -28.94 -9.60
N TYR A 185 -4.78 -29.04 -8.27
CA TYR A 185 -5.23 -30.24 -7.54
C TYR A 185 -6.68 -30.14 -7.04
N ARG A 186 -7.33 -28.97 -7.19
CA ARG A 186 -8.65 -28.67 -6.59
C ARG A 186 -9.79 -28.90 -7.57
N THR A 187 -9.63 -28.56 -8.84
CA THR A 187 -10.71 -28.53 -9.83
C THR A 187 -10.57 -29.64 -10.86
N THR A 188 -11.69 -30.15 -11.38
CA THR A 188 -11.68 -31.09 -12.51
C THR A 188 -11.24 -30.40 -13.81
N GLU A 189 -10.88 -31.20 -14.81
CA GLU A 189 -10.45 -30.67 -16.11
C GLU A 189 -11.58 -29.94 -16.84
N GLU A 190 -12.85 -30.29 -16.64
CA GLU A 190 -13.98 -29.55 -17.25
C GLU A 190 -14.06 -28.12 -16.71
N ILE A 191 -13.99 -27.95 -15.39
CA ILE A 191 -14.04 -26.63 -14.74
C ILE A 191 -12.82 -25.80 -15.12
N ARG A 192 -11.63 -26.42 -15.15
CA ARG A 192 -10.39 -25.76 -15.56
C ARG A 192 -10.47 -25.25 -16.99
N ARG A 193 -10.95 -26.06 -17.92
CA ARG A 193 -11.07 -25.70 -19.34
C ARG A 193 -12.01 -24.52 -19.52
N TRP A 194 -13.20 -24.59 -18.92
CA TRP A 194 -14.16 -23.50 -18.97
C TRP A 194 -13.60 -22.19 -18.39
N SER A 195 -12.93 -22.26 -17.22
CA SER A 195 -12.33 -21.08 -16.58
C SER A 195 -11.19 -20.48 -17.42
N THR A 196 -10.39 -21.32 -18.07
CA THR A 196 -9.31 -20.88 -18.96
C THR A 196 -9.85 -20.19 -20.21
N GLU A 197 -10.95 -20.69 -20.78
CA GLU A 197 -11.64 -20.05 -21.92
C GLU A 197 -12.20 -18.68 -21.54
N VAL A 198 -12.74 -18.52 -20.32
CA VAL A 198 -13.18 -17.22 -19.79
C VAL A 198 -12.00 -16.23 -19.66
N LEU A 199 -10.84 -16.71 -19.23
CA LEU A 199 -9.63 -15.89 -19.06
C LEU A 199 -8.89 -15.58 -20.36
N ALA A 200 -9.07 -16.36 -21.43
CA ALA A 200 -8.34 -16.21 -22.70
C ALA A 200 -8.60 -14.89 -23.45
N GLY A 201 -9.61 -14.11 -23.03
CA GLY A 201 -9.88 -12.75 -23.54
C GLY A 201 -9.36 -11.60 -22.66
N ALA A 202 -8.74 -11.89 -21.51
CA ALA A 202 -8.24 -10.88 -20.58
C ALA A 202 -6.74 -10.66 -20.76
N ALA A 203 -6.30 -9.39 -20.83
CA ALA A 203 -4.88 -9.05 -20.83
C ALA A 203 -4.26 -9.44 -19.49
N VAL A 204 -3.26 -10.33 -19.52
CA VAL A 204 -2.51 -10.77 -18.34
C VAL A 204 -1.24 -9.94 -18.23
N ASP A 205 -1.04 -9.30 -17.08
CA ASP A 205 0.22 -8.66 -16.71
C ASP A 205 1.06 -9.69 -15.95
N ASP A 206 2.06 -10.27 -16.61
CA ASP A 206 3.04 -11.14 -15.96
C ASP A 206 3.85 -10.26 -15.00
N LEU A 207 3.81 -10.55 -13.70
CA LEU A 207 4.51 -9.83 -12.64
C LEU A 207 6.07 -9.89 -12.75
N ASP A 208 6.59 -10.28 -13.91
CA ASP A 208 8.00 -10.40 -14.27
C ASP A 208 8.64 -9.07 -14.73
N GLY A 209 7.92 -7.95 -14.63
CA GLY A 209 8.44 -6.61 -14.91
C GLY A 209 9.58 -6.21 -13.96
N GLY A 210 10.81 -6.51 -14.35
CA GLY A 210 12.05 -6.11 -13.65
C GLY A 210 12.40 -4.63 -13.77
#